data_AF-A0A0I9SLM9-F1
#
_entry.id   AF-A0A0I9SLM9-F1
#
_cell.length_a   1.000
_cell.length_b   1.000
_cell.length_c   1.000
_cell.angle_alpha   90.00
_cell.angle_beta   90.00
_cell.angle_gamma   90.00
#
_symmetry.space_group_name_H-M   'P 1'
#
loop_
_entity.id
_entity.type
_entity.pdbx_description
1 polymer ?
#
loop_
_entity_poly.entity_id
_entity_poly.type
_entity_poly.pdbx_seq_one_letter_code
_entity_poly.pdbx_strand_id
1 'polypeptide(L)'
;MAQAEELPEAIKAVEARGAEVVGRFEAPGGLKGYAARYNGQGMALYLTPDGEHVLIGSLLDAKGDDLTRAHLEKLVYEPLGKEMWTRMENSTWIADGKADAPRIIYMFSDPNCPYCNMFWKQARPWVESGKVQLRHIMVGMLRADSAGKSAALLSAKDPRAALNEHEAAGKASKLKALDKIPAELEEQLTNNLMLMSELGAQATPAIFYLDDNDRLQQHQGAPQPDALGEIMGPR
;
A
#
# COMPACT_ATOMS: atom_id res chain seq x y z
N MET A 1 -12.20 -29.33 12.12
CA MET A 1 -12.70 -28.31 11.18
C MET A 1 -13.63 -27.42 12.00
N ALA A 2 -13.23 -26.18 12.29
CA ALA A 2 -14.09 -25.26 13.02
C ALA A 2 -15.26 -24.90 12.10
N GLN A 3 -16.48 -25.23 12.52
CA GLN A 3 -17.70 -24.83 11.85
C GLN A 3 -17.72 -23.30 11.88
N ALA A 4 -17.77 -22.65 10.72
CA ALA A 4 -17.99 -21.21 10.66
C ALA A 4 -19.35 -20.95 11.32
N GLU A 5 -19.33 -20.46 12.55
CA GLU A 5 -20.55 -20.17 13.30
C GLU A 5 -21.34 -19.13 12.52
N GLU A 6 -22.61 -19.45 12.24
CA GLU A 6 -23.44 -18.63 11.36
C GLU A 6 -23.59 -17.21 11.92
N LEU A 7 -23.46 -16.20 11.07
CA LEU A 7 -23.57 -14.81 11.49
C LEU A 7 -25.02 -14.49 11.92
N PRO A 8 -25.24 -13.69 12.97
CA PRO A 8 -26.58 -13.23 13.34
C PRO A 8 -27.25 -12.46 12.20
N GLU A 9 -28.59 -12.56 12.08
CA GLU A 9 -29.36 -11.93 10.99
C GLU A 9 -29.12 -10.42 10.89
N ALA A 10 -29.00 -9.72 12.02
CA ALA A 10 -28.68 -8.29 12.04
C ALA A 10 -27.30 -7.97 11.42
N ILE A 11 -26.31 -8.87 11.58
CA ILE A 11 -24.99 -8.74 10.97
C ILE A 11 -25.05 -9.06 9.48
N LYS A 12 -25.74 -10.14 9.09
CA LYS A 12 -25.98 -10.49 7.68
C LYS A 12 -26.66 -9.34 6.92
N ALA A 13 -27.57 -8.60 7.56
CA ALA A 13 -28.22 -7.44 6.97
C ALA A 13 -27.25 -6.28 6.66
N VAL A 14 -26.17 -6.15 7.43
CA VAL A 14 -25.08 -5.19 7.14
C VAL A 14 -24.21 -5.72 6.00
N GLU A 15 -23.91 -7.02 5.97
CA GLU A 15 -23.15 -7.63 4.87
C GLU A 15 -23.88 -7.50 3.53
N ALA A 16 -25.20 -7.69 3.52
CA ALA A 16 -26.03 -7.50 2.34
C ALA A 16 -26.00 -6.06 1.76
N ARG A 17 -25.48 -5.10 2.53
CA ARG A 17 -25.27 -3.71 2.10
C ARG A 17 -23.84 -3.42 1.66
N GLY A 18 -22.99 -4.45 1.55
CA GLY A 18 -21.63 -4.37 1.03
C GLY A 18 -20.53 -4.37 2.08
N ALA A 19 -20.86 -4.57 3.36
CA ALA A 19 -19.83 -4.83 4.36
C ALA A 19 -19.35 -6.28 4.28
N GLU A 20 -18.10 -6.52 4.64
CA GLU A 20 -17.52 -7.86 4.73
C GLU A 20 -17.02 -8.08 6.15
N VAL A 21 -17.62 -9.02 6.90
CA VAL A 21 -17.17 -9.31 8.25
C VAL A 21 -15.90 -10.14 8.21
N VAL A 22 -14.81 -9.61 8.79
CA VAL A 22 -13.48 -10.24 8.79
C VAL A 22 -13.08 -10.80 10.15
N GLY A 23 -13.82 -10.47 11.21
CA GLY A 23 -13.51 -10.98 12.54
C GLY A 23 -14.56 -10.63 13.59
N ARG A 24 -14.39 -11.21 14.78
CA ARG A 24 -15.21 -10.97 15.97
C ARG A 24 -14.33 -10.58 17.14
N PHE A 25 -14.88 -9.80 18.06
CA PHE A 25 -14.22 -9.40 19.30
C PHE A 25 -15.24 -9.20 20.42
N GLU A 26 -14.78 -9.38 21.66
CA GLU A 26 -15.61 -9.13 22.84
C GLU A 26 -15.79 -7.63 23.06
N ALA A 27 -17.01 -7.22 23.42
CA ALA A 27 -17.31 -5.83 23.74
C ALA A 27 -18.03 -5.72 25.10
N PRO A 28 -17.83 -4.63 25.86
CA PRO A 28 -18.52 -4.41 27.13
C PRO A 28 -20.06 -4.31 26.98
N GLY A 29 -20.77 -4.40 28.10
CA GLY A 29 -22.22 -4.14 28.14
C GLY A 29 -23.09 -5.22 27.50
N GLY A 30 -22.57 -6.44 27.33
CA GLY A 30 -23.27 -7.54 26.67
C GLY A 30 -23.31 -7.42 25.14
N LEU A 31 -22.57 -6.47 24.57
CA LEU A 31 -22.41 -6.31 23.14
C LEU A 31 -21.47 -7.39 22.58
N LYS A 32 -21.72 -7.84 21.35
CA LYS A 32 -20.77 -8.64 20.58
C LYS A 32 -20.19 -7.78 19.46
N GLY A 33 -18.87 -7.64 19.41
CA GLY A 33 -18.17 -6.87 18.40
C GLY A 33 -17.86 -7.70 17.17
N TYR A 34 -18.02 -7.11 15.99
CA TYR A 34 -17.62 -7.65 14.70
C TYR A 34 -16.78 -6.60 13.99
N ALA A 35 -15.61 -7.00 13.49
CA ALA A 35 -14.79 -6.18 12.63
C ALA A 35 -15.21 -6.45 11.19
N ALA A 36 -15.51 -5.39 10.44
CA ALA A 36 -15.91 -5.49 9.05
C ALA A 36 -15.14 -4.50 8.18
N ARG A 37 -15.09 -4.79 6.88
CA ARG A 37 -14.58 -3.90 5.83
C ARG A 37 -15.73 -3.34 5.03
N TYR A 38 -15.64 -2.06 4.67
CA TYR A 38 -16.53 -1.42 3.72
C TYR A 38 -15.73 -0.46 2.85
N ASN A 39 -15.71 -0.68 1.55
CA ASN A 39 -14.90 0.10 0.59
C ASN A 39 -13.43 0.25 1.03
N GLY A 40 -12.84 -0.81 1.57
CA GLY A 40 -11.45 -0.82 2.06
C GLY A 40 -11.21 -0.21 3.44
N GLN A 41 -12.23 0.43 4.04
CA GLN A 41 -12.14 1.00 5.39
C GLN A 41 -12.67 0.03 6.44
N GLY A 42 -11.96 -0.08 7.58
CA GLY A 42 -12.41 -0.87 8.72
C GLY A 42 -13.54 -0.17 9.49
N MET A 43 -14.55 -0.94 9.86
CA MET A 43 -15.64 -0.52 10.74
C MET A 43 -15.92 -1.57 11.80
N ALA A 44 -16.41 -1.13 12.95
CA ALA A 44 -16.93 -2.03 13.97
C ALA A 44 -18.45 -2.04 13.96
N LEU A 45 -18.99 -3.26 14.08
CA LEU A 45 -20.39 -3.53 14.25
C LEU A 45 -20.57 -4.09 15.67
N TYR A 46 -21.47 -3.52 16.44
CA TYR A 46 -21.80 -3.97 17.78
C TYR A 46 -23.20 -4.55 17.77
N LEU A 47 -23.31 -5.86 17.85
CA LEU A 47 -24.58 -6.54 18.04
C LEU A 47 -25.05 -6.31 19.48
N THR A 48 -26.27 -5.80 19.62
CA THR A 48 -26.89 -5.57 20.91
C THR A 48 -27.29 -6.89 21.59
N PRO A 49 -27.51 -6.90 22.92
CA PRO A 49 -27.76 -8.15 23.65
C PRO A 49 -29.04 -8.89 23.22
N ASP A 50 -29.98 -8.21 22.57
CA ASP A 50 -31.19 -8.82 22.02
C ASP A 50 -30.93 -9.65 20.74
N GLY A 51 -29.78 -9.45 20.08
CA GLY A 51 -29.41 -10.13 18.83
C GLY A 51 -30.13 -9.61 17.58
N GLU A 52 -30.99 -8.60 17.70
CA GLU A 52 -31.83 -8.05 16.63
C GLU A 52 -31.33 -6.71 16.10
N HIS A 53 -30.57 -5.95 16.91
CA HIS A 53 -30.05 -4.64 16.50
C HIS A 53 -28.53 -4.59 16.43
N VAL A 54 -28.01 -3.76 15.52
CA VAL A 54 -26.58 -3.50 15.36
C VAL A 54 -26.30 -2.00 15.42
N LEU A 55 -25.25 -1.63 16.15
CA LEU A 55 -24.69 -0.28 16.17
C LEU A 55 -23.42 -0.26 15.32
N ILE A 56 -23.19 0.82 14.59
CA ILE A 56 -22.02 1.00 13.73
C ILE A 56 -21.27 2.24 14.20
N GLY A 57 -19.99 2.10 14.58
CA GLY A 57 -19.19 3.23 15.04
C GLY A 57 -18.07 2.85 15.99
N SER A 58 -17.57 3.84 16.75
CA SER A 58 -16.61 3.64 17.85
C SER A 58 -17.33 3.49 19.19
N LEU A 59 -16.76 2.68 20.07
CA LEU A 59 -17.15 2.52 21.47
C LEU A 59 -16.07 3.15 22.35
N LEU A 60 -16.45 4.20 23.08
CA LEU A 60 -15.57 4.87 24.04
C LEU A 60 -15.92 4.44 25.45
N ASP A 61 -14.92 4.32 26.32
CA ASP A 61 -15.14 4.11 27.74
C ASP A 61 -15.46 5.43 28.48
N ALA A 62 -15.67 5.36 29.80
CA ALA A 62 -16.00 6.53 30.62
C ALA A 62 -14.87 7.58 30.69
N LYS A 63 -13.65 7.24 30.29
CA LYS A 63 -12.50 8.15 30.22
C LYS A 63 -12.36 8.77 28.82
N GLY A 64 -13.13 8.30 27.85
CA GLY A 64 -13.01 8.67 26.45
C GLY A 64 -11.97 7.85 25.68
N ASP A 65 -11.51 6.71 26.22
CA ASP A 65 -10.60 5.81 25.52
C ASP A 65 -11.38 5.02 24.46
N ASP A 66 -10.90 5.02 23.22
CA ASP A 66 -11.52 4.27 22.10
C ASP A 66 -11.17 2.77 22.22
N LEU A 67 -12.18 1.96 22.57
CA LEU A 67 -12.06 0.52 22.72
C LEU A 67 -12.14 -0.23 21.37
N THR A 68 -12.54 0.45 20.30
CA THR A 68 -12.72 -0.11 18.96
C THR A 68 -11.40 -0.20 18.21
N ARG A 69 -10.57 0.83 18.33
CA ARG A 69 -9.39 1.03 17.47
C ARG A 69 -8.46 -0.17 17.45
N ALA A 70 -8.11 -0.71 18.62
CA ALA A 70 -7.19 -1.84 18.74
C ALA A 70 -7.75 -3.12 18.08
N HIS A 71 -9.07 -3.31 18.10
CA HIS A 71 -9.70 -4.45 17.44
C HIS A 71 -9.67 -4.31 15.92
N LEU A 72 -9.99 -3.12 15.39
CA LEU A 72 -9.91 -2.89 13.94
C LEU A 72 -8.47 -2.97 13.43
N GLU A 73 -7.51 -2.47 14.21
CA GLU A 73 -6.08 -2.60 13.90
C GLU A 73 -5.69 -4.06 13.69
N LYS A 74 -6.00 -4.90 14.69
CA LYS A 74 -5.65 -6.31 14.69
C LYS A 74 -6.42 -7.15 13.67
N LEU A 75 -7.72 -6.90 13.52
CA LEU A 75 -8.61 -7.77 12.74
C LEU A 75 -8.78 -7.33 11.29
N VAL A 76 -8.57 -6.04 11.00
CA VAL A 76 -8.75 -5.48 9.66
C VAL A 76 -7.41 -5.06 9.06
N TYR A 77 -6.75 -4.09 9.68
CA TYR A 77 -5.62 -3.40 9.06
C TYR A 77 -4.33 -4.22 9.09
N GLU A 78 -4.14 -5.10 10.08
CA GLU A 78 -3.02 -6.05 10.13
C GLU A 78 -3.03 -7.08 9.00
N PRO A 79 -4.09 -7.90 8.84
CA PRO A 79 -4.16 -8.85 7.73
C PRO A 79 -4.10 -8.15 6.38
N LEU A 80 -4.82 -7.04 6.22
CA LEU A 80 -4.85 -6.28 4.97
C LEU A 80 -3.46 -5.73 4.61
N GLY A 81 -2.75 -5.16 5.59
CA GLY A 81 -1.39 -4.65 5.38
C GLY A 81 -0.43 -5.74 4.92
N LYS A 82 -0.49 -6.94 5.52
CA LYS A 82 0.33 -8.09 5.14
C LYS A 82 -0.01 -8.61 3.74
N GLU A 83 -1.29 -8.69 3.42
CA GLU A 83 -1.77 -9.06 2.08
C GLU A 83 -1.24 -8.08 1.03
N MET A 84 -1.45 -6.79 1.25
CA MET A 84 -0.99 -5.73 0.35
C MET A 84 0.53 -5.69 0.19
N TRP A 85 1.28 -5.89 1.27
CA TRP A 85 2.74 -6.00 1.23
C TRP A 85 3.18 -7.18 0.37
N THR A 86 2.56 -8.34 0.54
CA THR A 86 2.82 -9.55 -0.26
C THR A 86 2.48 -9.32 -1.74
N ARG A 87 1.43 -8.56 -2.04
CA ARG A 87 1.06 -8.24 -3.42
C ARG A 87 2.06 -7.30 -4.08
N MET A 88 2.59 -6.31 -3.38
CA MET A 88 3.69 -5.47 -3.87
C MET A 88 4.99 -6.27 -4.05
N GLU A 89 5.25 -7.24 -3.16
CA GLU A 89 6.41 -8.13 -3.30
C GLU A 89 6.36 -8.98 -4.57
N ASN A 90 5.18 -9.49 -4.90
CA ASN A 90 4.95 -10.33 -6.08
C ASN A 90 4.61 -9.52 -7.35
N SER A 91 4.58 -8.19 -7.29
CA SER A 91 4.33 -7.36 -8.46
C SER A 91 5.60 -7.21 -9.32
N THR A 92 5.45 -6.61 -10.51
CA THR A 92 6.62 -6.28 -11.33
C THR A 92 7.24 -4.97 -10.85
N TRP A 93 8.48 -5.03 -10.35
CA TRP A 93 9.23 -3.87 -9.88
C TRP A 93 10.70 -3.91 -10.33
N ILE A 94 11.36 -2.75 -10.30
CA ILE A 94 12.79 -2.60 -10.52
C ILE A 94 13.48 -2.37 -9.17
N ALA A 95 14.49 -3.17 -8.84
CA ALA A 95 15.30 -2.97 -7.64
C ALA A 95 16.24 -1.78 -7.79
N ASP A 96 16.33 -0.96 -6.75
CA ASP A 96 17.33 0.08 -6.57
C ASP A 96 17.91 0.02 -5.15
N GLY A 97 19.13 -0.51 -5.07
CA GLY A 97 19.83 -0.77 -3.81
C GLY A 97 20.40 -2.18 -3.74
N LYS A 98 20.93 -2.56 -2.58
CA LYS A 98 21.42 -3.92 -2.37
C LYS A 98 20.25 -4.86 -2.07
N ALA A 99 20.32 -6.09 -2.58
CA ALA A 99 19.27 -7.08 -2.37
C ALA A 99 19.10 -7.47 -0.89
N ASP A 100 20.19 -7.37 -0.11
CA ASP A 100 20.27 -7.66 1.32
C ASP A 100 20.08 -6.42 2.22
N ALA A 101 19.63 -5.30 1.66
CA ALA A 101 19.33 -4.11 2.46
C ALA A 101 18.21 -4.45 3.47
N PRO A 102 18.40 -4.14 4.77
CA PRO A 102 17.46 -4.54 5.82
C PRO A 102 16.10 -3.84 5.72
N ARG A 103 16.04 -2.67 5.06
CA ARG A 103 14.82 -1.91 4.89
C ARG A 103 14.37 -1.91 3.44
N ILE A 104 13.15 -2.40 3.21
CA ILE A 104 12.49 -2.39 1.90
C ILE A 104 11.46 -1.27 1.87
N ILE A 105 11.43 -0.53 0.76
CA ILE A 105 10.40 0.48 0.49
C ILE A 105 9.88 0.23 -0.92
N TYR A 106 8.56 0.12 -1.07
CA TYR A 106 7.93 0.10 -2.39
C TYR A 106 7.55 1.50 -2.81
N MET A 107 7.71 1.81 -4.09
CA MET A 107 7.25 3.07 -4.65
C MET A 107 6.61 2.87 -6.00
N PHE A 108 5.34 3.25 -6.12
CA PHE A 108 4.71 3.40 -7.44
C PHE A 108 5.29 4.64 -8.11
N SER A 109 5.91 4.41 -9.27
CA SER A 109 6.78 5.38 -9.93
C SER A 109 6.37 5.58 -11.38
N ASP A 110 6.29 6.84 -11.83
CA ASP A 110 6.10 7.19 -13.24
C ASP A 110 7.36 7.90 -13.76
N PRO A 111 7.94 7.51 -14.92
CA PRO A 111 9.15 8.12 -15.48
C PRO A 111 9.05 9.61 -15.79
N ASN A 112 7.83 10.15 -15.89
CA ASN A 112 7.61 11.57 -16.13
C ASN A 112 7.30 12.35 -14.82
N CYS A 113 7.42 11.71 -13.66
CA CYS A 113 7.11 12.32 -12.37
C CYS A 113 8.33 13.04 -11.76
N PRO A 114 8.32 14.38 -11.63
CA PRO A 114 9.42 15.10 -11.00
C PRO A 114 9.56 14.80 -9.50
N TYR A 115 8.48 14.42 -8.82
CA TYR A 115 8.52 14.06 -7.41
C TYR A 115 9.06 12.65 -7.16
N CYS A 116 8.86 11.70 -8.10
CA CYS A 116 9.54 10.41 -8.07
C CYS A 116 11.06 10.63 -8.15
N ASN A 117 11.50 11.49 -9.07
CA ASN A 117 12.90 11.86 -9.21
C ASN A 117 13.47 12.53 -7.95
N MET A 118 12.69 13.43 -7.34
CA MET A 118 13.10 14.10 -6.11
C MET A 118 13.28 13.10 -4.96
N PHE A 119 12.34 12.19 -4.75
CA PHE A 119 12.47 11.16 -3.72
C PHE A 119 13.62 10.20 -4.01
N TRP A 120 13.82 9.78 -5.25
CA TRP A 120 14.97 8.95 -5.65
C TRP A 120 16.30 9.62 -5.25
N LYS A 121 16.44 10.94 -5.49
CA LYS A 121 17.61 11.73 -5.06
C LYS A 121 17.75 11.81 -3.54
N GLN A 122 16.65 12.08 -2.84
CA GLN A 122 16.63 12.14 -1.37
C GLN A 122 17.06 10.80 -0.75
N ALA A 123 16.71 9.68 -1.38
CA ALA A 123 16.99 8.34 -0.89
C ALA A 123 18.45 7.88 -1.08
N ARG A 124 19.25 8.55 -1.93
CA ARG A 124 20.62 8.13 -2.29
C ARG A 124 21.49 7.78 -1.08
N PRO A 125 21.56 8.58 0.00
CA PRO A 125 22.44 8.27 1.13
C PRO A 125 22.19 6.88 1.75
N TRP A 126 20.94 6.43 1.83
CA TRP A 126 20.58 5.13 2.41
C TRP A 126 20.70 3.98 1.41
N VAL A 127 20.37 4.24 0.14
CA VAL A 127 20.45 3.24 -0.93
C VAL A 127 21.91 2.90 -1.22
N GLU A 128 22.77 3.92 -1.34
CA GLU A 128 24.19 3.76 -1.62
C GLU A 128 24.95 3.15 -0.44
N SER A 129 24.54 3.43 0.81
CA SER A 129 25.09 2.78 2.00
C SER A 129 24.61 1.33 2.16
N GLY A 130 23.63 0.88 1.37
CA GLY A 130 23.03 -0.46 1.46
C GLY A 130 22.07 -0.64 2.64
N LYS A 131 21.58 0.46 3.24
CA LYS A 131 20.62 0.41 4.36
C LYS A 131 19.19 0.25 3.86
N VAL A 132 18.89 0.78 2.68
CA VAL A 132 17.57 0.75 2.05
C VAL A 132 17.66 0.16 0.64
N GLN A 133 16.65 -0.60 0.26
CA GLN A 133 16.36 -0.93 -1.13
C GLN A 133 14.99 -0.37 -1.49
N LEU A 134 14.96 0.47 -2.51
CA LEU A 134 13.72 0.89 -3.16
C LEU A 134 13.32 -0.18 -4.18
N ARG A 135 12.05 -0.56 -4.18
CA ARG A 135 11.42 -1.42 -5.19
C ARG A 135 10.44 -0.56 -5.99
N HIS A 136 10.87 -0.13 -7.18
CA HIS A 136 10.10 0.76 -8.04
C HIS A 136 9.04 -0.03 -8.82
N ILE A 137 7.79 0.09 -8.40
CA ILE A 137 6.64 -0.49 -9.10
C ILE A 137 6.25 0.49 -10.21
N MET A 138 6.63 0.19 -11.45
CA MET A 138 6.49 1.13 -12.56
C MET A 138 5.03 1.25 -12.99
N VAL A 139 4.54 2.47 -13.12
CA VAL A 139 3.23 2.82 -13.72
C VAL A 139 3.43 3.79 -14.89
N GLY A 140 2.42 3.97 -15.73
CA GLY A 140 2.48 4.88 -16.87
C GLY A 140 1.20 5.68 -17.03
N MET A 141 0.99 6.66 -16.15
CA MET A 141 -0.29 7.35 -16.00
C MET A 141 -0.22 8.87 -16.18
N LEU A 142 0.96 9.51 -16.10
CA LEU A 142 1.05 10.98 -16.04
C LEU A 142 1.06 11.68 -17.41
N ARG A 143 1.68 11.07 -18.40
CA ARG A 143 1.85 11.58 -19.77
C ARG A 143 1.63 10.47 -20.79
N ALA A 144 1.31 10.84 -22.03
CA ALA A 144 1.06 9.90 -23.12
C ALA A 144 2.21 8.90 -23.36
N ASP A 145 3.46 9.30 -23.12
CA ASP A 145 4.65 8.46 -23.33
C ASP A 145 5.09 7.69 -22.06
N SER A 146 4.36 7.82 -20.94
CA SER A 146 4.78 7.25 -19.64
C SER A 146 4.76 5.72 -19.66
N ALA A 147 3.70 5.11 -20.19
CA ALA A 147 3.60 3.66 -20.30
C ALA A 147 4.73 3.08 -21.17
N GLY A 148 5.03 3.73 -22.31
CA GLY A 148 6.13 3.30 -23.17
C GLY A 148 7.51 3.47 -22.53
N LYS A 149 7.72 4.51 -21.71
CA LYS A 149 8.95 4.69 -20.92
C LYS A 149 9.08 3.66 -19.80
N SER A 150 8.00 3.38 -19.08
CA SER A 150 7.98 2.35 -18.04
C SER A 150 8.26 0.97 -18.62
N ALA A 151 7.64 0.65 -19.76
CA ALA A 151 7.94 -0.57 -20.49
C ALA A 151 9.41 -0.63 -20.94
N ALA A 152 9.96 0.48 -21.46
CA ALA A 152 11.37 0.55 -21.86
C ALA A 152 12.34 0.27 -20.69
N LEU A 153 12.03 0.78 -19.49
CA LEU A 153 12.80 0.50 -18.28
C LEU A 153 12.69 -0.96 -17.85
N LEU A 154 11.46 -1.49 -17.78
CA LEU A 154 11.20 -2.89 -17.40
C LEU A 154 11.86 -3.89 -18.35
N SER A 155 11.86 -3.61 -19.65
CA SER A 155 12.44 -4.48 -20.68
C SER A 155 13.92 -4.23 -20.98
N ALA A 156 14.56 -3.31 -20.26
CA ALA A 156 15.98 -3.05 -20.48
C ALA A 156 16.80 -4.30 -20.15
N LYS A 157 17.96 -4.45 -20.80
CA LYS A 157 18.90 -5.55 -20.48
C LYS A 157 19.32 -5.54 -19.01
N ASP A 158 19.42 -4.34 -18.44
CA ASP A 158 19.62 -4.10 -17.02
C ASP A 158 18.63 -3.01 -16.56
N PRO A 159 17.44 -3.40 -16.06
CA PRO A 159 16.41 -2.47 -15.63
C PRO A 159 16.87 -1.53 -14.51
N ARG A 160 17.72 -2.03 -13.60
CA ARG A 160 18.26 -1.24 -12.50
C ARG A 160 19.20 -0.15 -13.01
N ALA A 161 20.12 -0.49 -13.90
CA ALA A 161 21.03 0.49 -14.49
C ALA A 161 20.27 1.55 -15.31
N ALA A 162 19.29 1.12 -16.11
CA ALA A 162 18.46 2.02 -16.92
C ALA A 162 17.64 2.99 -16.05
N LEU A 163 17.03 2.49 -14.97
CA LEU A 163 16.30 3.33 -14.01
C LEU A 163 17.24 4.35 -13.36
N ASN A 164 18.40 3.91 -12.89
CA ASN A 164 19.37 4.81 -12.24
C ASN A 164 19.91 5.87 -13.19
N GLU A 165 20.16 5.54 -14.46
CA GLU A 165 20.55 6.52 -15.48
C GLU A 165 19.44 7.55 -15.72
N HIS A 166 18.20 7.08 -15.86
CA HIS A 166 17.02 7.93 -16.04
C HIS A 166 16.84 8.91 -14.88
N GLU A 167 16.84 8.40 -13.64
CA GLU A 167 16.61 9.20 -12.45
C GLU A 167 17.81 10.12 -12.14
N ALA A 168 19.05 9.68 -12.34
CA ALA A 168 20.22 10.55 -12.18
C ALA A 168 20.16 11.74 -13.16
N ALA A 169 19.77 11.49 -14.42
CA ALA A 169 19.64 12.52 -15.43
C ALA A 169 18.43 13.46 -15.19
N GLY A 170 17.37 12.96 -14.55
CA GLY A 170 16.15 13.72 -14.30
C GLY A 170 15.58 14.34 -15.58
N LYS A 171 15.39 15.67 -15.60
CA LYS A 171 14.90 16.39 -16.79
C LYS A 171 15.77 16.23 -18.04
N ALA A 172 17.06 15.90 -17.89
CA ALA A 172 17.98 15.68 -19.00
C ALA A 172 17.97 14.22 -19.51
N SER A 173 17.13 13.35 -18.94
CA SER A 173 17.01 11.96 -19.35
C SER A 173 16.70 11.84 -20.84
N LYS A 174 17.42 10.93 -21.51
CA LYS A 174 17.22 10.55 -22.91
C LYS A 174 16.39 9.28 -23.08
N LEU A 175 15.78 8.77 -22.01
CA LEU A 175 14.91 7.59 -22.04
C LEU A 175 13.82 7.77 -23.11
N LYS A 176 13.80 6.86 -24.07
CA LYS A 176 12.81 6.82 -25.14
C LYS A 176 11.70 5.84 -24.77
N ALA A 177 10.47 6.24 -25.01
CA ALA A 177 9.34 5.34 -24.92
C ALA A 177 9.44 4.25 -26.01
N LEU A 178 8.96 3.05 -25.68
CA LEU A 178 8.63 2.07 -26.73
C LEU A 178 7.40 2.57 -27.50
N ASP A 179 7.48 2.58 -28.83
CA ASP A 179 6.34 2.94 -29.69
C ASP A 179 5.22 1.89 -29.62
N LYS A 180 5.61 0.62 -29.46
CA LYS A 180 4.70 -0.51 -29.25
C LYS A 180 5.13 -1.28 -28.03
N ILE A 181 4.26 -1.34 -27.02
CA ILE A 181 4.48 -2.09 -25.79
C ILE A 181 4.13 -3.57 -26.07
N PRO A 182 5.03 -4.53 -25.78
CA PRO A 182 4.69 -5.95 -25.78
C PRO A 182 3.53 -6.26 -24.81
N ALA A 183 2.63 -7.17 -25.20
CA ALA A 183 1.42 -7.48 -24.43
C ALA A 183 1.70 -7.89 -22.97
N GLU A 184 2.78 -8.64 -22.73
CA GLU A 184 3.19 -9.03 -21.37
C GLU A 184 3.54 -7.80 -20.50
N LEU A 185 4.26 -6.81 -21.05
CA LEU A 185 4.58 -5.59 -20.31
C LEU A 185 3.35 -4.71 -20.11
N GLU A 186 2.43 -4.69 -21.08
CA GLU A 186 1.16 -3.99 -20.96
C GLU A 186 0.31 -4.56 -19.82
N GLU A 187 0.25 -5.90 -19.70
CA GLU A 187 -0.41 -6.58 -18.58
C GLU A 187 0.27 -6.26 -17.25
N GLN A 188 1.60 -6.32 -17.17
CA GLN A 188 2.35 -5.97 -15.95
C GLN A 188 2.09 -4.52 -15.50
N LEU A 189 2.10 -3.57 -16.44
CA LEU A 189 1.81 -2.17 -16.14
C LEU A 189 0.36 -1.96 -15.69
N THR A 190 -0.59 -2.69 -16.30
CA THR A 190 -2.00 -2.68 -15.90
C THR A 190 -2.17 -3.22 -14.49
N ASN A 191 -1.52 -4.36 -14.16
CA ASN A 191 -1.54 -4.96 -12.83
C ASN A 191 -0.95 -4.03 -11.76
N ASN A 192 0.16 -3.37 -12.09
CA ASN A 192 0.75 -2.35 -11.20
C ASN A 192 -0.21 -1.17 -10.97
N LEU A 193 -0.87 -0.68 -12.01
CA LEU A 193 -1.83 0.44 -11.87
C LEU A 193 -3.08 0.04 -11.07
N MET A 194 -3.59 -1.18 -11.26
CA MET A 194 -4.70 -1.70 -10.45
C MET A 194 -4.30 -1.83 -8.97
N LEU A 195 -3.13 -2.41 -8.69
CA LEU A 195 -2.61 -2.52 -7.33
C LEU A 195 -2.46 -1.13 -6.68
N MET A 196 -1.96 -0.14 -7.42
CA MET A 196 -1.87 1.24 -6.96
C MET A 196 -3.25 1.80 -6.54
N SER A 197 -4.27 1.57 -7.39
CA SER A 197 -5.64 2.01 -7.12
C SER A 197 -6.26 1.32 -5.90
N GLU A 198 -6.03 0.02 -5.73
CA GLU A 198 -6.54 -0.75 -4.59
C GLU A 198 -5.89 -0.35 -3.27
N LEU A 199 -4.63 0.11 -3.33
CA LEU A 199 -3.93 0.76 -2.21
C LEU A 199 -4.38 2.20 -1.97
N GLY A 200 -5.44 2.67 -2.66
CA GLY A 200 -6.00 4.00 -2.53
C GLY A 200 -5.10 5.13 -3.06
N ALA A 201 -4.01 4.80 -3.75
CA ALA A 201 -3.06 5.78 -4.26
C ALA A 201 -3.51 6.34 -5.61
N GLN A 202 -3.54 7.67 -5.73
CA GLN A 202 -4.01 8.38 -6.93
C GLN A 202 -2.93 9.25 -7.59
N ALA A 203 -1.74 9.35 -6.97
CA ALA A 203 -0.63 10.15 -7.45
C ALA A 203 0.70 9.40 -7.27
N THR A 204 1.70 9.79 -8.04
CA THR A 204 3.08 9.30 -7.88
C THR A 204 3.99 10.42 -7.36
N PRO A 205 5.01 10.11 -6.53
CA PRO A 205 5.26 8.80 -5.95
C PRO A 205 4.23 8.43 -4.88
N ALA A 206 3.79 7.17 -4.88
CA ALA A 206 3.10 6.58 -3.75
C ALA A 206 4.06 5.59 -3.08
N ILE A 207 4.45 5.92 -1.85
CA ILE A 207 5.53 5.27 -1.11
C ILE A 207 4.91 4.40 -0.02
N PHE A 208 5.36 3.15 0.08
CA PHE A 208 4.87 2.19 1.06
C PHE A 208 6.04 1.54 1.80
N TYR A 209 5.93 1.44 3.11
CA TYR A 209 6.96 0.91 3.99
C TYR A 209 6.32 0.28 5.22
N LEU A 210 7.08 -0.57 5.93
CA LEU A 210 6.68 -1.06 7.24
C LEU A 210 7.29 -0.17 8.33
N ASP A 211 6.48 0.21 9.32
CA ASP A 211 6.97 0.85 10.54
C ASP A 211 7.60 -0.17 11.51
N ASP A 212 8.05 0.31 12.67
CA ASP A 212 8.70 -0.51 13.69
C ASP A 212 7.80 -1.59 14.32
N ASN A 213 6.48 -1.54 14.04
CA ASN A 213 5.49 -2.52 14.49
C ASN A 213 5.01 -3.43 13.34
N ASP A 214 5.75 -3.49 12.23
CA ASP A 214 5.40 -4.23 11.01
C ASP A 214 4.04 -3.81 10.41
N ARG A 215 3.64 -2.55 10.62
CA ARG A 215 2.41 -2.00 10.06
C ARG A 215 2.71 -1.33 8.73
N LEU A 216 1.87 -1.61 7.74
CA LEU A 216 1.96 -0.97 6.44
C LEU A 216 1.61 0.51 6.55
N GLN A 217 2.59 1.35 6.25
CA GLN A 217 2.45 2.79 6.16
C GLN A 217 2.49 3.25 4.71
N GLN A 218 1.89 4.42 4.46
CA GLN A 218 1.80 5.04 3.14
C GLN A 218 2.19 6.52 3.21
N HIS A 219 2.94 6.99 2.23
CA HIS A 219 3.22 8.41 2.02
C HIS A 219 2.96 8.80 0.57
N GLN A 220 2.23 9.89 0.37
CA GLN A 220 1.89 10.43 -0.95
C GLN A 220 2.77 11.62 -1.32
N GLY A 221 3.32 11.61 -2.53
CA GLY A 221 4.22 12.66 -2.97
C GLY A 221 5.60 12.54 -2.34
N ALA A 222 6.47 13.50 -2.69
CA ALA A 222 7.82 13.51 -2.16
C ALA A 222 7.85 13.94 -0.68
N PRO A 223 8.49 13.16 0.21
CA PRO A 223 8.55 13.45 1.63
C PRO A 223 9.30 14.74 1.98
N GLN A 224 8.80 15.43 3.01
CA GLN A 224 9.55 16.45 3.74
C GLN A 224 10.62 15.79 4.63
N PRO A 225 11.63 16.54 5.12
CA PRO A 225 12.75 15.97 5.87
C PRO A 225 12.37 15.06 7.05
N ASP A 226 11.37 15.44 7.85
CA ASP A 226 10.96 14.65 9.02
C ASP A 226 10.35 13.30 8.59
N ALA A 227 9.39 13.34 7.65
CA ALA A 227 8.77 12.14 7.09
C ALA A 227 9.80 11.28 6.34
N LEU A 228 10.79 11.89 5.68
CA LEU A 228 11.87 11.17 5.03
C LEU A 228 12.68 10.35 6.05
N GLY A 229 12.95 10.90 7.23
CA GLY A 229 13.65 10.18 8.30
C GLY A 229 12.87 8.95 8.77
N GLU A 230 11.56 9.08 8.94
CA GLU A 230 10.66 7.98 9.31
C GLU A 230 10.58 6.90 8.21
N ILE A 231 10.38 7.32 6.95
CA ILE A 231 10.30 6.43 5.80
C ILE A 231 11.60 5.67 5.59
N MET A 232 12.76 6.34 5.67
CA MET A 232 14.06 5.76 5.35
C MET A 232 14.73 5.07 6.55
N GLY A 233 14.28 5.35 7.78
CA GLY A 233 14.92 4.89 8.99
C GLY A 233 16.28 5.57 9.26
N PRO A 234 17.01 5.09 10.28
CA PRO A 234 18.28 5.70 10.68
C PRO A 234 19.30 5.68 9.54
N ARG A 235 20.00 6.82 9.39
CA ARG A 235 21.06 7.01 8.39
C ARG A 235 22.28 6.17 8.62
#